data_AF-A0A919DB78-F1
#
_entry.id   AF-A0A919DB78-F1
#
_cell.length_a   1.000
_cell.length_b   1.000
_cell.length_c   1.000
_cell.angle_alpha   90.00
_cell.angle_beta   90.00
_cell.angle_gamma   90.00
#
_symmetry.space_group_name_H-M   'P 1'
#
loop_
_entity.id
_entity.type
_entity.pdbx_description
1 polymer ?
#
loop_
_entity_poly.entity_id
_entity_poly.type
_entity_poly.pdbx_seq_one_letter_code
_entity_poly.pdbx_strand_id
1 'polypeptide(L)'
;MFMAAASAAGLSPAEGKQAIQHQYRSGIQAADGSRFCGSVDLDAAFAQAEPHASRWDYGLGIQRNGVELAFWVEPHPASSTSEVARMIAKLDWLKAKLSQPAFSRLNELTRNAMQLGLAFRWLAASGEMRLVPGSRQARLLAERGIAFPTRHLRLP
;
A
#
# COMPACT_ATOMS: atom_id res chain seq x y z
N MET A 1 8.22 -4.35 15.11
CA MET A 1 6.75 -4.28 15.23
C MET A 1 6.26 -3.12 14.40
N PHE A 2 5.29 -3.33 13.50
CA PHE A 2 4.82 -2.37 12.50
C PHE A 2 4.26 -1.12 13.15
N MET A 3 3.39 -1.29 14.16
CA MET A 3 2.82 -0.19 14.94
C MET A 3 3.92 0.71 15.52
N ALA A 4 4.92 0.12 16.17
CA ALA A 4 6.05 0.88 16.73
C ALA A 4 6.91 1.56 15.65
N ALA A 5 7.09 0.92 14.49
CA ALA A 5 7.80 1.52 13.36
C ALA A 5 7.03 2.71 12.77
N ALA A 6 5.71 2.60 12.65
CA ALA A 6 4.83 3.67 12.23
C ALA A 6 4.83 4.85 13.21
N SER A 7 4.70 4.60 14.51
CA SER A 7 4.78 5.66 15.53
C SER A 7 6.16 6.35 15.51
N ALA A 8 7.25 5.61 15.35
CA ALA A 8 8.59 6.18 15.24
C ALA A 8 8.76 7.07 13.97
N ALA A 9 7.98 6.80 12.92
CA ALA A 9 7.92 7.62 11.72
C ALA A 9 6.98 8.85 11.85
N GLY A 10 6.44 9.09 13.05
CA GLY A 10 5.51 10.21 13.30
C GLY A 10 4.08 9.98 12.80
N LEU A 11 3.73 8.73 12.47
CA LEU A 11 2.37 8.37 12.06
C LEU A 11 1.50 8.00 13.27
N SER A 12 0.18 8.01 13.08
CA SER A 12 -0.81 7.55 14.05
C SER A 12 -1.35 6.17 13.65
N PRO A 13 -0.66 5.06 14.02
CA PRO A 13 -1.11 3.73 13.64
C PRO A 13 -2.31 3.26 14.46
N ALA A 14 -3.13 2.41 13.86
CA ALA A 14 -4.29 1.79 14.50
C ALA A 14 -4.23 0.25 14.36
N GLU A 15 -4.79 -0.45 15.33
CA GLU A 15 -4.78 -1.92 15.36
C GLU A 15 -5.44 -2.53 14.12
N GLY A 16 -4.91 -3.68 13.67
CA GLY A 16 -5.47 -4.42 12.52
C GLY A 16 -5.63 -3.53 11.29
N LYS A 17 -6.87 -3.36 10.82
CA LYS A 17 -7.22 -2.51 9.66
C LYS A 17 -7.97 -1.22 10.04
N GLN A 18 -7.89 -0.77 11.29
CA GLN A 18 -8.74 0.32 11.78
C GLN A 18 -8.42 1.69 11.18
N ALA A 19 -7.21 1.91 10.62
CA ALA A 19 -6.90 3.14 9.89
C ALA A 19 -7.48 3.15 8.46
N ILE A 20 -7.84 1.98 7.91
CA ILE A 20 -8.44 1.89 6.57
C ILE A 20 -9.87 2.42 6.62
N GLN A 21 -10.29 3.25 5.67
CA GLN A 21 -11.70 3.65 5.56
C GLN A 21 -12.64 2.45 5.38
N HIS A 22 -13.81 2.51 6.02
CA HIS A 22 -14.77 1.41 6.10
C HIS A 22 -15.09 0.79 4.73
N GLN A 23 -15.31 1.62 3.70
CA GLN A 23 -15.66 1.19 2.36
C GLN A 23 -14.61 0.30 1.66
N TYR A 24 -13.34 0.36 2.08
CA TYR A 24 -12.27 -0.45 1.49
C TYR A 24 -11.94 -1.69 2.32
N ARG A 25 -12.35 -1.73 3.60
CA ARG A 25 -11.94 -2.80 4.54
C ARG A 25 -12.34 -4.20 4.08
N SER A 26 -13.53 -4.36 3.51
CA SER A 26 -14.02 -5.66 3.04
C SER A 26 -13.24 -6.18 1.83
N GLY A 27 -12.69 -5.27 1.02
CA GLY A 27 -11.84 -5.58 -0.12
C GLY A 27 -10.41 -6.03 0.24
N ILE A 28 -10.03 -6.05 1.51
CA ILE A 28 -8.67 -6.37 1.96
C ILE A 28 -8.72 -7.51 2.98
N GLN A 29 -8.15 -8.66 2.63
CA GLN A 29 -8.14 -9.87 3.45
C GLN A 29 -6.71 -10.37 3.65
N ALA A 30 -6.45 -10.97 4.80
CA ALA A 30 -5.22 -11.73 5.02
C ALA A 30 -5.42 -13.14 4.45
N ALA A 31 -4.35 -13.75 3.96
CA ALA A 31 -4.32 -15.16 3.60
C ALA A 31 -4.32 -16.03 4.87
N ASP A 32 -4.60 -17.32 4.67
CA ASP A 32 -4.64 -18.28 5.76
C ASP A 32 -3.28 -18.35 6.49
N GLY A 33 -3.31 -18.36 7.82
CA GLY A 33 -2.11 -18.34 8.65
C GLY A 33 -1.49 -16.95 8.86
N SER A 34 -2.11 -15.89 8.32
CA SER A 34 -1.65 -14.51 8.47
C SER A 34 -2.67 -13.63 9.18
N ARG A 35 -2.17 -12.58 9.85
CA ARG A 35 -3.02 -11.63 10.59
C ARG A 35 -2.56 -10.20 10.40
N PHE A 36 -3.52 -9.28 10.29
CA PHE A 36 -3.24 -7.86 10.38
C PHE A 36 -2.81 -7.50 11.80
N CYS A 37 -1.66 -6.87 11.96
CA CYS A 37 -1.18 -6.38 13.26
C CYS A 37 -1.37 -4.87 13.42
N GLY A 38 -1.47 -4.12 12.32
CA GLY A 38 -1.61 -2.67 12.37
C GLY A 38 -1.86 -2.04 11.00
N SER A 39 -2.29 -0.79 11.01
CA SER A 39 -2.58 0.00 9.82
C SER A 39 -2.26 1.48 10.05
N VAL A 40 -1.93 2.21 8.98
CA VAL A 40 -1.74 3.66 8.97
C VAL A 40 -2.44 4.27 7.76
N ASP A 41 -2.95 5.49 7.93
CA ASP A 41 -3.45 6.35 6.85
C ASP A 41 -2.40 7.43 6.57
N LEU A 42 -1.67 7.26 5.47
CA LEU A 42 -0.63 8.16 5.01
C LEU A 42 -1.21 9.40 4.30
N ASP A 43 -2.32 9.25 3.57
CA ASP A 43 -2.95 10.40 2.90
C ASP A 43 -3.41 11.42 3.94
N ALA A 44 -4.13 10.97 4.97
CA ALA A 44 -4.56 11.82 6.06
C ALA A 44 -3.38 12.40 6.85
N ALA A 45 -2.35 11.59 7.15
CA ALA A 45 -1.19 12.04 7.92
C ALA A 45 -0.40 13.16 7.21
N PHE A 46 -0.37 13.15 5.87
CA PHE A 46 0.37 14.14 5.06
C PHE A 46 -0.55 15.16 4.36
N ALA A 47 -1.86 15.10 4.59
CA ALA A 47 -2.85 15.95 3.90
C ALA A 47 -2.54 17.44 4.03
N GLN A 48 -2.23 17.88 5.25
CA GLN A 48 -1.97 19.28 5.58
C GLN A 48 -0.58 19.73 5.15
N ALA A 49 0.44 18.91 5.38
CA ALA A 49 1.84 19.27 5.11
C ALA A 49 2.17 19.24 3.60
N GLU A 50 1.54 18.35 2.85
CA GLU A 50 1.85 18.11 1.44
C GLU A 50 0.57 18.07 0.58
N PRO A 51 -0.20 19.17 0.51
CA PRO A 51 -1.54 19.20 -0.09
C PRO A 51 -1.59 18.85 -1.58
N HIS A 52 -0.49 19.05 -2.30
CA HIS A 52 -0.39 18.84 -3.75
C HIS A 52 0.43 17.60 -4.13
N ALA A 53 0.92 16.84 -3.16
CA ALA A 53 1.68 15.63 -3.43
C ALA A 53 0.77 14.48 -3.88
N SER A 54 1.29 13.59 -4.71
CA SER A 54 0.65 12.31 -5.02
C SER A 54 0.85 11.37 -3.83
N ARG A 55 0.12 11.58 -2.73
CA ARG A 55 0.28 10.78 -1.52
C ARG A 55 -0.27 9.38 -1.72
N TRP A 56 0.39 8.38 -1.14
CA TRP A 56 -0.13 7.02 -1.04
C TRP A 56 -1.11 6.93 0.13
N ASP A 57 -2.15 6.11 0.01
CA ASP A 57 -3.22 6.08 1.00
C ASP A 57 -2.87 5.29 2.28
N TYR A 58 -2.62 3.97 2.18
CA TYR A 58 -2.54 3.13 3.39
C TYR A 58 -1.31 2.24 3.49
N GLY A 59 -0.83 2.05 4.71
CA GLY A 59 0.11 1.00 5.10
C GLY A 59 -0.54 -0.03 6.03
N LEU A 60 -0.15 -1.28 5.89
CA LEU A 60 -0.64 -2.42 6.67
C LEU A 60 0.52 -3.29 7.14
N GLY A 61 0.57 -3.55 8.44
CA GLY A 61 1.40 -4.56 9.04
C GLY A 61 0.69 -5.92 8.98
N ILE A 62 1.41 -6.94 8.52
CA ILE A 62 0.93 -8.32 8.54
C ILE A 62 1.96 -9.22 9.19
N GLN A 63 1.50 -10.05 10.12
CA GLN A 63 2.31 -11.12 10.68
C GLN A 63 1.99 -12.44 9.97
N ARG A 64 3.06 -13.09 9.49
CA ARG A 64 3.03 -14.36 8.77
C ARG A 64 4.22 -15.22 9.22
N ASN A 65 3.96 -16.45 9.68
CA ASN A 65 5.01 -17.39 10.13
C ASN A 65 5.99 -16.76 11.16
N GLY A 66 5.46 -15.96 12.09
CA GLY A 66 6.25 -15.26 13.11
C GLY A 66 6.99 -14.01 12.62
N VAL A 67 7.09 -13.77 11.31
CA VAL A 67 7.70 -12.59 10.71
C VAL A 67 6.63 -11.53 10.44
N GLU A 68 6.98 -10.27 10.68
CA GLU A 68 6.11 -9.15 10.37
C GLU A 68 6.60 -8.42 9.12
N LEU A 69 5.65 -8.02 8.27
CA LEU A 69 5.86 -7.45 6.95
C LEU A 69 5.02 -6.19 6.79
N ALA A 70 5.48 -5.24 5.97
CA ALA A 70 4.70 -4.05 5.61
C ALA A 70 4.22 -4.12 4.16
N PHE A 71 2.91 -3.99 3.98
CA PHE A 71 2.23 -3.91 2.69
C PHE A 71 1.56 -2.54 2.55
N TRP A 72 1.54 -2.02 1.33
CA TRP A 72 1.04 -0.68 1.01
C TRP A 72 -0.13 -0.82 0.06
N VAL A 73 -1.29 -0.30 0.45
CA VAL A 73 -2.54 -0.44 -0.30
C VAL A 73 -3.02 0.93 -0.74
N GLU A 74 -3.34 1.01 -2.02
CA GLU A 74 -3.79 2.24 -2.69
C GLU A 74 -5.16 1.98 -3.34
N PRO A 75 -6.24 2.43 -2.70
CA PRO A 75 -7.56 2.44 -3.31
C PRO A 75 -7.65 3.50 -4.40
N HIS A 76 -7.63 3.08 -5.67
CA HIS A 76 -7.60 4.01 -6.80
C HIS A 76 -8.38 3.48 -8.01
N PRO A 77 -9.11 4.31 -8.76
CA PRO A 77 -9.79 3.88 -9.98
C PRO A 77 -8.81 3.28 -10.99
N ALA A 78 -9.22 2.21 -11.70
CA ALA A 78 -8.44 1.60 -12.79
C ALA A 78 -9.16 1.76 -14.14
N SER A 79 -9.83 2.88 -14.33
CA SER A 79 -10.74 3.16 -15.46
C SER A 79 -10.03 3.66 -16.71
N SER A 80 -8.75 4.03 -16.63
CA SER A 80 -8.00 4.53 -17.78
C SER A 80 -6.49 4.31 -17.65
N THR A 81 -5.76 4.56 -18.73
CA THR A 81 -4.29 4.48 -18.76
C THR A 81 -3.61 5.64 -18.01
N SER A 82 -4.28 6.78 -17.82
CA SER A 82 -3.71 7.89 -17.04
C SER A 82 -3.67 7.58 -15.54
N GLU A 83 -4.55 6.69 -15.05
CA GLU A 83 -4.50 6.19 -13.67
C GLU A 83 -3.19 5.44 -13.38
N VAL A 84 -2.58 4.81 -14.39
CA VAL A 84 -1.27 4.15 -14.25
C VAL A 84 -0.18 5.17 -13.93
N ALA A 85 -0.20 6.33 -14.60
CA ALA A 85 0.76 7.39 -14.32
C ALA A 85 0.58 7.96 -12.90
N ARG A 86 -0.67 8.10 -12.43
CA ARG A 86 -0.98 8.54 -11.06
C ARG A 86 -0.51 7.53 -10.01
N MET A 87 -0.76 6.23 -10.23
CA MET A 87 -0.28 5.16 -9.35
C MET A 87 1.24 5.14 -9.24
N ILE A 88 1.94 5.38 -10.37
CA ILE A 88 3.40 5.49 -10.39
C ILE A 88 3.88 6.70 -9.59
N ALA A 89 3.27 7.88 -9.78
CA ALA A 89 3.61 9.08 -9.02
C ALA A 89 3.38 8.88 -7.51
N LYS A 90 2.28 8.21 -7.14
CA LYS A 90 2.00 7.84 -5.74
C LYS A 90 3.06 6.90 -5.17
N LEU A 91 3.48 5.89 -5.94
CA LEU A 91 4.54 4.99 -5.50
C LEU A 91 5.88 5.72 -5.35
N ASP A 92 6.20 6.63 -6.25
CA ASP A 92 7.44 7.41 -6.20
C ASP A 92 7.47 8.28 -4.94
N TRP A 93 6.34 8.91 -4.57
CA TRP A 93 6.19 9.60 -3.30
C TRP A 93 6.38 8.66 -2.10
N LEU A 94 5.73 7.49 -2.09
CA LEU A 94 5.86 6.53 -0.98
C LEU A 94 7.31 6.05 -0.81
N LYS A 95 8.00 5.72 -1.90
CA LYS A 95 9.41 5.33 -1.88
C LYS A 95 10.30 6.46 -1.36
N ALA A 96 10.01 7.70 -1.72
CA ALA A 96 10.71 8.88 -1.20
C ALA A 96 10.42 9.13 0.30
N LYS A 97 9.25 8.74 0.83
CA LYS A 97 8.99 8.72 2.27
C LYS A 97 9.80 7.62 2.96
N LEU A 98 9.75 6.40 2.43
CA LEU A 98 10.43 5.24 3.01
C LEU A 98 11.96 5.34 3.01
N SER A 99 12.54 6.14 2.12
CA SER A 99 13.99 6.41 2.12
C SER A 99 14.44 7.36 3.23
N GLN A 100 13.53 8.07 3.90
CA GLN A 100 13.87 9.00 4.97
C GLN A 100 14.28 8.26 6.26
N PRO A 101 15.22 8.81 7.05
CA PRO A 101 15.67 8.15 8.28
C PRO A 101 14.54 7.79 9.26
N ALA A 102 13.53 8.67 9.39
CA ALA A 102 12.37 8.45 10.24
C ALA A 102 11.55 7.21 9.84
N PHE A 103 11.61 6.80 8.57
CA PHE A 103 10.87 5.66 8.01
C PHE A 103 11.73 4.39 7.88
N SER A 104 12.99 4.41 8.30
CA SER A 104 13.95 3.29 8.14
C SER A 104 13.39 1.93 8.55
N ARG A 105 12.71 1.85 9.71
CA ARG A 105 12.10 0.61 10.21
C ARG A 105 10.92 0.14 9.36
N LEU A 106 10.09 1.06 8.86
CA LEU A 106 9.01 0.72 7.91
C LEU A 106 9.59 0.24 6.57
N ASN A 107 10.68 0.85 6.12
CA ASN A 107 11.38 0.46 4.90
C ASN A 107 11.99 -0.94 5.02
N GLU A 108 12.54 -1.31 6.18
CA GLU A 108 12.97 -2.70 6.46
C GLU A 108 11.83 -3.72 6.34
N LEU A 109 10.69 -3.47 7.00
CA LEU A 109 9.51 -4.33 6.89
C LEU A 109 8.99 -4.42 5.45
N THR A 110 9.11 -3.32 4.69
CA THR A 110 8.71 -3.26 3.27
C THR A 110 9.63 -4.08 2.40
N ARG A 111 10.95 -4.02 2.60
CA ARG A 111 11.93 -4.83 1.84
C ARG A 111 11.69 -6.32 2.01
N ASN A 112 11.32 -6.77 3.21
CA ASN A 112 10.94 -8.16 3.44
C ASN A 112 9.67 -8.54 2.65
N ALA A 113 8.67 -7.66 2.60
CA ALA A 113 7.46 -7.88 1.80
C ALA A 113 7.73 -7.85 0.29
N MET A 114 8.71 -7.07 -0.18
CA MET A 114 9.10 -6.98 -1.59
C MET A 114 9.67 -8.30 -2.12
N GLN A 115 10.28 -9.14 -1.28
CA GLN A 115 10.73 -10.48 -1.67
C GLN A 115 9.57 -11.38 -2.11
N LEU A 116 8.34 -11.06 -1.70
CA LEU A 116 7.12 -11.75 -2.12
C LEU A 116 6.50 -11.15 -3.39
N GLY A 117 7.03 -10.03 -3.90
CA GLY A 117 6.51 -9.32 -5.08
C GLY A 117 5.17 -8.61 -4.86
N LEU A 118 4.72 -8.45 -3.61
CA LEU A 118 3.36 -8.00 -3.28
C LEU A 118 3.32 -6.76 -2.37
N ALA A 119 4.45 -6.10 -2.12
CA ALA A 119 4.53 -4.97 -1.19
C ALA A 119 3.63 -3.79 -1.57
N PHE A 120 3.42 -3.51 -2.87
CA PHE A 120 2.64 -2.37 -3.34
C PHE A 120 1.39 -2.86 -4.10
N ARG A 121 0.21 -2.53 -3.57
CA ARG A 121 -1.07 -3.14 -3.98
C ARG A 121 -2.08 -2.07 -4.40
N TRP A 122 -2.59 -2.22 -5.61
CA TRP A 122 -3.64 -1.38 -6.15
C TRP A 122 -5.01 -2.03 -5.93
N LEU A 123 -5.81 -1.44 -5.03
CA LEU A 123 -7.20 -1.84 -4.79
C LEU A 123 -8.13 -0.99 -5.67
N ALA A 124 -8.53 -1.50 -6.82
CA ALA A 124 -9.54 -0.83 -7.63
C ALA A 124 -10.93 -1.19 -7.07
N ALA A 125 -11.33 -0.61 -5.93
CA ALA A 125 -12.56 -1.01 -5.22
C ALA A 125 -13.85 -0.68 -5.99
N SER A 126 -13.86 0.39 -6.77
CA SER A 126 -15.03 0.88 -7.51
C SER A 126 -14.66 1.34 -8.92
N GLY A 127 -15.69 1.67 -9.71
CA GLY A 127 -15.54 2.09 -11.12
C GLY A 127 -15.26 0.94 -12.08
N GLU A 128 -15.00 1.29 -13.34
CA GLU A 128 -14.63 0.32 -14.38
C GLU A 128 -13.17 -0.11 -14.27
N MET A 129 -12.87 -1.37 -14.57
CA MET A 129 -11.49 -1.87 -14.73
C MET A 129 -11.22 -1.98 -16.23
N ARG A 130 -10.62 -0.95 -16.81
CA ARG A 130 -10.31 -0.91 -18.25
C ARG A 130 -8.87 -1.34 -18.57
N LEU A 131 -8.04 -1.53 -17.54
CA LEU A 131 -6.68 -2.06 -17.73
C LEU A 131 -6.74 -3.54 -18.09
N VAL A 132 -5.96 -3.92 -19.10
CA VAL A 132 -5.89 -5.29 -19.61
C VAL A 132 -4.57 -5.95 -19.17
N PRO A 133 -4.60 -7.19 -18.65
CA PRO A 133 -3.39 -7.97 -18.38
C PRO A 133 -2.49 -8.10 -19.62
N GLY A 134 -1.18 -8.05 -19.43
CA GLY A 134 -0.20 -8.18 -20.52
C GLY A 134 -0.02 -6.93 -21.40
N SER A 135 -0.83 -5.88 -21.20
CA SER A 135 -0.65 -4.56 -21.84
C SER A 135 0.69 -3.92 -21.47
N ARG A 136 1.12 -2.90 -22.24
CA ARG A 136 2.31 -2.10 -21.91
C ARG A 136 2.20 -1.48 -20.52
N GLN A 137 1.00 -1.04 -20.14
CA GLN A 137 0.70 -0.47 -18.83
C GLN A 137 0.86 -1.52 -17.72
N ALA A 138 0.37 -2.75 -17.93
CA ALA A 138 0.54 -3.84 -16.99
C ALA A 138 2.02 -4.17 -16.76
N ARG A 139 2.82 -4.20 -17.84
CA ARG A 139 4.27 -4.42 -17.76
C ARG A 139 4.97 -3.30 -17.00
N LEU A 140 4.62 -2.04 -17.30
CA LEU A 140 5.17 -0.89 -16.61
C LEU A 140 4.88 -0.92 -15.10
N LEU A 141 3.67 -1.30 -14.69
CA LEU A 141 3.34 -1.47 -13.27
C LEU A 141 4.23 -2.53 -12.62
N ALA A 142 4.36 -3.70 -13.26
CA ALA A 142 5.18 -4.80 -12.76
C ALA A 142 6.67 -4.40 -12.63
N GLU A 143 7.23 -3.69 -13.62
CA GLU A 143 8.59 -3.16 -13.59
C GLU A 143 8.82 -2.18 -12.42
N ARG A 144 7.80 -1.38 -12.07
CA ARG A 144 7.86 -0.48 -10.91
C ARG A 144 7.61 -1.20 -9.57
N GLY A 145 7.16 -2.46 -9.60
CA GLY A 145 6.83 -3.28 -8.43
C GLY A 145 5.38 -3.16 -7.94
N ILE A 146 4.47 -2.60 -8.73
CA ILE A 146 3.05 -2.49 -8.41
C ILE A 146 2.32 -3.72 -8.94
N ALA A 147 1.63 -4.45 -8.06
CA ALA A 147 0.77 -5.54 -8.49
C ALA A 147 -0.41 -5.00 -9.33
N PHE A 148 -0.82 -5.76 -10.36
CA PHE A 148 -1.94 -5.40 -11.22
C PHE A 148 -3.21 -5.14 -10.39
N PRO A 149 -4.06 -4.14 -10.74
CA PRO A 149 -5.22 -3.79 -9.93
C PRO A 149 -6.19 -4.95 -9.76
N THR A 150 -6.73 -5.09 -8.54
CA THR A 150 -7.78 -6.06 -8.25
C THR A 150 -8.91 -5.41 -7.45
N ARG A 151 -10.09 -6.03 -7.49
CA ARG A 151 -11.26 -5.62 -6.68
C ARG A 151 -11.14 -6.09 -5.23
N HIS A 152 -10.41 -7.19 -5.02
CA HIS A 152 -10.18 -7.80 -3.71
C HIS A 152 -8.70 -8.13 -3.59
N LEU A 153 -8.08 -7.69 -2.50
CA LEU A 153 -6.73 -8.00 -2.13
C LEU A 153 -6.74 -9.15 -1.14
N ARG A 154 -6.05 -10.23 -1.49
CA ARG A 154 -5.54 -11.20 -0.52
C ARG A 154 -4.06 -10.88 -0.29
N LEU A 155 -3.72 -10.50 0.93
CA LEU A 155 -2.36 -10.21 1.36
C LEU A 155 -1.77 -11.43 2.06
N PRO A 156 -0.47 -11.75 1.86
CA PRO A 156 0.16 -12.97 2.37
C PRO A 156 0.00 -13.21 3.85
#